data_AF-A0A7X0IU62-F1
#
_entry.id   AF-A0A7X0IU62-F1
#
_cell.length_a   1.000
_cell.length_b   1.000
_cell.length_c   1.000
_cell.angle_alpha   90.00
_cell.angle_beta   90.00
_cell.angle_gamma   90.00
#
_symmetry.space_group_name_H-M   'P 1'
#
loop_
_entity.id
_entity.type
_entity.pdbx_description
1 polymer ?
#
loop_
_entity_poly.entity_id
_entity_poly.type
_entity_poly.pdbx_seq_one_letter_code
_entity_poly.pdbx_strand_id
1 'polypeptide(L)'
;MALTTDFAGIDPASAANETKTDYARYRIVPARHLGRIVGTIFAVLVLAVVLYSTFTNPRWGWGVFAEWFFAEPVLVGLGRTLLLTALAAVSGSILGTALALARVSKSPLLASLSWGYIWLLRSIPMIVLLLVLNNLGYLYETITIGVPFTDRVLFDYPTTQLLTPFAAAFLGLTLNQSAFFAEIVRGGILSVDQGQLEAAAALGLPRRRQAFRIVLPQAMRSILPTGFNELIGLAKSTSMVYVLALPELFYTVQVIYRRNLEVIPLLMVATVWYLVIMTVLSVIQHYIERYFSKGAVRNPTPLPFQAFFQRLRRPLPVAASNAGTSTRTVAAIRRTTDLYAKGGAVRIHGISKSFGALKVLDNIELSLPAGSVTAIIGPSGSGKSTLLRSINHLERVDGGFISVDGELVGYTQKGEVLYELKEKDILKRRTDIGMVFQSFNLFPHLTVLENLIEAPTQVRGASKEDAIAFAQELLARVGLSDKADAYPRQLSGGQQQRVAIARALALRPKVLLFDEPTSALDPELVGEVLDVIKELARTGTTLVIVTHEIGFAREVADTVVFMEGGHVIETGAPAQILNDPRHPRTRAFLAKVL
;
A
#
# COMPACT_ATOMS: atom_id res chain seq x y z
N MET A 1 62.07 -0.24 -26.29
CA MET A 1 62.18 -0.16 -24.82
C MET A 1 61.13 -1.10 -24.25
N ALA A 2 61.48 -2.37 -24.11
CA ALA A 2 60.61 -3.43 -23.62
C ALA A 2 60.96 -3.69 -22.15
N LEU A 3 59.98 -3.61 -21.26
CA LEU A 3 60.10 -4.00 -19.86
C LEU A 3 59.33 -5.29 -19.67
N THR A 4 60.09 -6.38 -19.63
CA THR A 4 59.67 -7.70 -19.16
C THR A 4 59.66 -7.69 -17.63
N THR A 5 58.50 -7.81 -17.00
CA THR A 5 58.40 -8.09 -15.57
C THR A 5 58.34 -9.60 -15.35
N ASP A 6 59.45 -10.14 -14.83
CA ASP A 6 59.58 -11.49 -14.28
C ASP A 6 58.56 -11.72 -13.16
N PHE A 7 57.64 -12.66 -13.37
CA PHE A 7 56.84 -13.27 -12.30
C PHE A 7 57.49 -14.59 -11.88
N ALA A 8 58.67 -14.50 -11.25
CA ALA A 8 59.32 -15.63 -10.60
C ALA A 8 59.35 -15.34 -9.09
N GLY A 9 58.31 -15.78 -8.35
CA GLY A 9 58.30 -15.63 -6.90
C GLY A 9 56.97 -15.76 -6.16
N ILE A 10 55.86 -16.16 -6.81
CA ILE A 10 54.61 -16.43 -6.08
C ILE A 10 54.49 -17.94 -5.89
N ASP A 11 55.03 -18.41 -4.78
CA ASP A 11 54.87 -19.76 -4.27
C ASP A 11 53.42 -19.90 -3.74
N PRO A 12 52.52 -20.70 -4.34
CA PRO A 12 51.10 -20.76 -3.96
C PRO A 12 50.87 -21.35 -2.56
N ALA A 13 51.93 -21.86 -1.91
CA ALA A 13 51.89 -22.38 -0.55
C ALA A 13 52.04 -21.29 0.55
N SER A 14 52.45 -20.06 0.22
CA SER A 14 52.59 -18.99 1.23
C SER A 14 51.33 -18.16 1.47
N ALA A 15 50.29 -18.31 0.64
CA ALA A 15 49.01 -17.60 0.79
C ALA A 15 48.05 -18.24 1.82
N ALA A 16 48.41 -19.42 2.37
CA ALA A 16 47.54 -20.18 3.29
C ALA A 16 47.69 -19.79 4.78
N ASN A 17 48.49 -18.77 5.11
CA ASN A 17 48.72 -18.32 6.50
C ASN A 17 48.51 -16.81 6.70
N GLU A 18 47.59 -16.19 5.94
CA GLU A 18 46.97 -14.95 6.44
C GLU A 18 46.10 -15.33 7.64
N THR A 19 46.67 -15.16 8.84
CA THR A 19 45.93 -15.10 10.10
C THR A 19 44.69 -14.24 9.87
N LYS A 20 43.49 -14.85 9.82
CA LYS A 20 42.22 -14.13 9.85
C LYS A 20 42.23 -13.26 11.11
N THR A 21 42.61 -11.99 10.96
CA THR A 21 42.60 -11.03 12.05
C THR A 21 41.17 -11.00 12.56
N ASP A 22 40.94 -11.43 13.80
CA ASP A 22 39.60 -11.49 14.37
C ASP A 22 39.12 -10.06 14.63
N TYR A 23 38.43 -9.49 13.64
CA TYR A 23 37.87 -8.14 13.69
C TYR A 23 36.66 -8.04 14.64
N ALA A 24 36.15 -9.16 15.18
CA ALA A 24 35.01 -9.15 16.09
C ALA A 24 35.32 -8.50 17.45
N ARG A 25 36.60 -8.37 17.81
CA ARG A 25 37.05 -7.70 19.05
C ARG A 25 37.03 -6.16 18.97
N TYR A 26 36.89 -5.58 17.79
CA TYR A 26 36.88 -4.11 17.66
C TYR A 26 35.55 -3.55 18.15
N ARG A 27 35.61 -2.82 19.26
CA ARG A 27 34.47 -2.07 19.78
C ARG A 27 34.28 -0.79 18.98
N ILE A 28 33.19 -0.72 18.21
CA ILE A 28 32.80 0.49 17.48
C ILE A 28 32.37 1.55 18.50
N VAL A 29 33.15 2.63 18.61
CA VAL A 29 32.78 3.81 19.42
C VAL A 29 32.04 4.79 18.51
N PRO A 30 30.79 5.15 18.81
CA PRO A 30 30.05 6.10 17.98
C PRO A 30 30.72 7.48 17.99
N ALA A 31 30.62 8.20 16.87
CA ALA A 31 31.19 9.54 16.74
C ALA A 31 30.62 10.49 17.80
N ARG A 32 31.49 11.24 18.48
CA ARG A 32 31.07 12.29 19.42
C ARG A 32 30.70 13.54 18.63
N HIS A 33 29.45 13.95 18.71
CA HIS A 33 28.97 15.18 18.09
C HIS A 33 28.95 16.31 19.13
N LEU A 34 30.02 17.12 19.18
CA LEU A 34 30.13 18.27 20.10
C LEU A 34 28.93 19.21 20.01
N GLY A 35 28.41 19.46 18.80
CA GLY A 35 27.19 20.26 18.61
C GLY A 35 25.95 19.69 19.31
N ARG A 36 25.82 18.36 19.42
CA ARG A 36 24.72 17.75 20.21
C ARG A 36 24.89 18.00 21.70
N ILE A 37 26.13 17.99 22.20
CA ILE A 37 26.42 18.24 23.61
C ILE A 37 26.11 19.70 23.94
N VAL A 38 26.65 20.64 23.16
CA VAL A 38 26.38 22.08 23.33
C VAL A 38 24.88 22.36 23.21
N GLY A 39 24.21 21.79 22.19
CA GLY A 39 22.77 21.90 22.04
C GLY A 39 21.97 21.31 23.21
N THR A 40 22.42 20.19 23.79
CA THR A 40 21.79 19.59 24.97
C THR A 40 21.96 20.49 26.20
N ILE A 41 23.16 21.01 26.44
CA ILE A 41 23.44 21.92 27.57
C ILE A 41 22.59 23.19 27.43
N PHE A 42 22.55 23.78 26.24
CA PHE A 42 21.72 24.95 25.95
C PHE A 42 20.24 24.67 26.19
N ALA A 43 19.71 23.54 25.69
CA ALA A 43 18.32 23.15 25.90
C ALA A 43 17.99 22.95 27.38
N VAL A 44 18.88 22.32 28.15
CA VAL A 44 18.72 22.15 29.61
C VAL A 44 18.73 23.49 30.32
N LEU A 45 19.60 24.42 29.93
CA LEU A 45 19.66 25.76 30.52
C LEU A 45 18.39 26.55 30.23
N VAL A 46 17.90 26.55 28.99
CA VAL A 46 16.63 27.19 28.62
C VAL A 46 15.46 26.57 29.40
N LEU A 47 15.40 25.25 29.50
CA LEU A 47 14.38 24.56 30.29
C LEU A 47 14.46 24.94 31.76
N ALA A 48 15.67 25.00 32.34
CA ALA A 48 15.88 25.42 33.72
C ALA A 48 15.42 26.86 33.97
N VAL A 49 15.70 27.79 33.05
CA VAL A 49 15.22 29.18 33.13
C VAL A 49 13.69 29.25 33.07
N VAL A 50 13.07 28.51 32.15
CA VAL A 50 11.60 28.46 32.04
C VAL A 50 11.00 27.87 33.31
N LEU A 51 11.51 26.75 33.81
CA LEU A 51 11.00 26.11 35.03
C LEU A 51 11.20 27.01 36.25
N TYR A 52 12.37 27.64 36.39
CA TYR A 52 12.64 28.61 37.45
C TYR A 52 11.60 29.74 37.42
N SER A 53 11.42 30.41 36.27
CA SER A 53 10.40 31.45 36.11
C SER A 53 9.00 30.96 36.42
N THR A 54 8.64 29.76 35.96
CA THR A 54 7.34 29.12 36.15
C THR A 54 7.02 28.87 37.62
N PHE A 55 8.00 28.43 38.41
CA PHE A 55 7.79 28.10 39.83
C PHE A 55 8.05 29.26 40.80
N THR A 56 8.94 30.20 40.48
CA THR A 56 9.32 31.28 41.40
C THR A 56 8.56 32.59 41.18
N ASN A 57 8.00 32.84 39.99
CA ASN A 57 7.29 34.08 39.72
C ASN A 57 5.85 34.00 40.28
N PRO A 58 5.47 34.85 41.25
CA PRO A 58 4.14 34.79 41.87
C PRO A 58 3.00 35.12 40.90
N ARG A 59 3.30 35.80 39.77
CA ARG A 59 2.30 36.14 38.74
C ARG A 59 1.68 34.93 38.04
N TRP A 60 2.29 33.74 38.17
CA TRP A 60 1.67 32.50 37.71
C TRP A 60 0.49 32.06 38.58
N GLY A 61 0.40 32.54 39.83
CA GLY A 61 -0.78 32.37 40.68
C GLY A 61 -1.19 30.92 40.92
N TRP A 62 -0.24 30.04 41.28
CA TRP A 62 -0.47 28.60 41.47
C TRP A 62 -1.61 28.24 42.44
N GLY A 63 -1.90 29.09 43.45
CA GLY A 63 -3.04 28.91 44.33
C GLY A 63 -4.38 29.04 43.60
N VAL A 64 -4.54 30.11 42.81
CA VAL A 64 -5.72 30.35 41.97
C VAL A 64 -5.84 29.25 40.90
N PHE A 65 -4.71 28.84 40.30
CA PHE A 65 -4.71 27.71 39.37
C PHE A 65 -5.28 26.44 40.01
N ALA A 66 -4.80 26.05 41.20
CA ALA A 66 -5.23 24.83 41.88
C ALA A 66 -6.72 24.85 42.25
N GLU A 67 -7.24 26.02 42.68
CA GLU A 67 -8.65 26.22 42.97
C GLU A 67 -9.54 26.01 41.73
N TRP A 68 -9.15 26.60 40.60
CA TRP A 68 -9.97 26.58 39.39
C TRP A 68 -9.76 25.33 38.52
N PHE A 69 -8.66 24.60 38.69
CA PHE A 69 -8.30 23.48 37.82
C PHE A 69 -9.38 22.38 37.78
N PHE A 70 -9.99 22.08 38.93
CA PHE A 70 -11.08 21.10 39.07
C PHE A 70 -12.43 21.74 39.37
N ALA A 71 -12.58 23.05 39.16
CA ALA A 71 -13.84 23.73 39.39
C ALA A 71 -14.93 23.22 38.43
N GLU A 72 -16.15 23.06 38.94
CA GLU A 72 -17.28 22.51 38.18
C GLU A 72 -17.51 23.22 36.83
N PRO A 73 -17.51 24.57 36.73
CA PRO A 73 -17.68 25.23 35.43
C PRO A 73 -16.60 24.85 34.41
N VAL A 74 -15.35 24.72 34.85
CA VAL A 74 -14.21 24.33 34.00
C VAL A 74 -14.38 22.90 33.51
N LEU A 75 -14.78 21.97 34.40
CA LEU A 75 -15.00 20.57 34.04
C LEU A 75 -16.20 20.39 33.10
N VAL A 76 -17.28 21.17 33.28
CA VAL A 76 -18.42 21.19 32.34
C VAL A 76 -18.01 21.74 30.98
N GLY A 77 -17.22 22.83 30.94
CA GLY A 77 -16.67 23.38 29.70
C GLY A 77 -15.73 22.40 28.99
N LEU A 78 -14.88 21.71 29.74
CA LEU A 78 -14.02 20.62 29.26
C LEU A 78 -14.86 19.48 28.65
N GLY A 79 -15.91 19.04 29.33
CA GLY A 79 -16.82 18.00 28.84
C GLY A 79 -17.47 18.38 27.51
N ARG A 80 -17.92 19.63 27.35
CA ARG A 80 -18.48 20.14 26.08
C ARG A 80 -17.43 20.20 24.96
N THR A 81 -16.21 20.60 25.30
CA THR A 81 -15.07 20.62 24.35
C THR A 81 -14.78 19.21 23.83
N LEU A 82 -14.70 18.23 24.73
CA LEU A 82 -14.49 16.82 24.40
C LEU A 82 -15.65 16.25 23.58
N LEU A 83 -16.89 16.55 23.95
CA LEU A 83 -18.09 16.10 23.24
C LEU A 83 -18.11 16.65 21.81
N LEU A 84 -17.91 17.96 21.62
CA LEU A 84 -17.84 18.57 20.29
C LEU A 84 -16.73 17.98 19.44
N THR A 85 -15.54 17.82 20.03
CA THR A 85 -14.39 17.21 19.36
C THR A 85 -14.74 15.80 18.90
N ALA A 86 -15.30 14.96 19.77
CA ALA A 86 -15.64 13.57 19.45
C ALA A 86 -16.72 13.48 18.37
N LEU A 87 -17.79 14.27 18.48
CA LEU A 87 -18.88 14.30 17.49
C LEU A 87 -18.37 14.77 16.13
N ALA A 88 -17.66 15.90 16.08
CA ALA A 88 -17.12 16.45 14.84
C ALA A 88 -16.04 15.54 14.22
N ALA A 89 -15.23 14.87 15.05
CA ALA A 89 -14.25 13.89 14.58
C ALA A 89 -14.93 12.72 13.88
N VAL A 90 -15.95 12.11 14.50
CA VAL A 90 -16.66 10.95 13.95
C VAL A 90 -17.43 11.34 12.69
N SER A 91 -18.30 12.35 12.79
CA SER A 91 -19.13 12.80 11.66
C SER A 91 -18.27 13.35 10.51
N GLY A 92 -17.24 14.14 10.83
CA GLY A 92 -16.31 14.69 9.86
C GLY A 92 -15.50 13.61 9.16
N SER A 93 -15.04 12.59 9.88
CA SER A 93 -14.30 11.47 9.26
C SER A 93 -15.18 10.61 8.36
N ILE A 94 -16.43 10.35 8.75
CA ILE A 94 -17.41 9.61 7.93
C ILE A 94 -17.71 10.38 6.64
N LEU A 95 -18.08 11.66 6.76
CA LEU A 95 -18.36 12.52 5.61
C LEU A 95 -17.12 12.70 4.73
N GLY A 96 -15.95 12.91 5.33
CA GLY A 96 -14.68 13.06 4.62
C GLY A 96 -14.31 11.80 3.84
N THR A 97 -14.52 10.62 4.41
CA THR A 97 -14.31 9.34 3.70
C THR A 97 -15.26 9.21 2.51
N ALA A 98 -16.54 9.55 2.67
CA ALA A 98 -17.51 9.52 1.57
C ALA A 98 -17.13 10.49 0.45
N LEU A 99 -16.69 11.70 0.79
CA LEU A 99 -16.18 12.69 -0.17
C LEU A 99 -14.91 12.19 -0.86
N ALA A 100 -13.96 11.60 -0.14
CA ALA A 100 -12.75 11.02 -0.74
C ALA A 100 -13.08 9.94 -1.78
N LEU A 101 -14.03 9.05 -1.48
CA LEU A 101 -14.50 8.03 -2.42
C LEU A 101 -15.21 8.64 -3.63
N ALA A 102 -16.05 9.67 -3.42
CA ALA A 102 -16.67 10.41 -4.50
C ALA A 102 -15.61 11.09 -5.40
N ARG A 103 -14.52 11.58 -4.81
CA ARG A 103 -13.41 12.24 -5.52
C ARG A 103 -12.58 11.30 -6.38
N VAL A 104 -12.43 10.03 -5.98
CA VAL A 104 -11.72 8.98 -6.73
C VAL A 104 -12.65 8.22 -7.69
N SER A 105 -13.95 8.50 -7.66
CA SER A 105 -14.95 7.87 -8.52
C SER A 105 -14.73 8.22 -10.00
N LYS A 106 -15.09 7.28 -10.89
CA LYS A 106 -15.13 7.52 -12.34
C LYS A 106 -16.27 8.45 -12.78
N SER A 107 -17.22 8.74 -11.88
CA SER A 107 -18.34 9.64 -12.18
C SER A 107 -17.89 11.10 -12.13
N PRO A 108 -17.95 11.86 -13.25
CA PRO A 108 -17.48 13.24 -13.29
C PRO A 108 -18.30 14.15 -12.38
N LEU A 109 -19.60 13.88 -12.21
CA LEU A 109 -20.47 14.69 -11.34
C LEU A 109 -20.07 14.54 -9.87
N LEU A 110 -19.93 13.30 -9.38
CA LEU A 110 -19.54 13.03 -7.99
C LEU A 110 -18.15 13.60 -7.70
N ALA A 111 -17.20 13.40 -8.61
CA ALA A 111 -15.85 13.91 -8.46
C ALA A 111 -15.80 15.45 -8.46
N SER A 112 -16.63 16.11 -9.26
CA SER A 112 -16.71 17.57 -9.34
C SER A 112 -17.39 18.19 -8.13
N LEU A 113 -18.51 17.63 -7.66
CA LEU A 113 -19.22 18.09 -6.46
C LEU A 113 -18.34 17.95 -5.21
N SER A 114 -17.68 16.80 -5.07
CA SER A 114 -16.74 16.59 -3.96
C SER A 114 -15.57 17.58 -4.00
N TRP A 115 -15.04 17.87 -5.19
CA TRP A 115 -13.99 18.87 -5.33
C TRP A 115 -14.43 20.27 -4.94
N GLY A 116 -15.60 20.71 -5.43
CA GLY A 116 -16.15 22.03 -5.10
C GLY A 116 -16.36 22.19 -3.59
N TYR A 117 -16.90 21.15 -2.95
CA TYR A 117 -17.03 21.10 -1.50
C TYR A 117 -15.67 21.25 -0.79
N ILE A 118 -14.69 20.39 -1.14
CA ILE A 118 -13.37 20.37 -0.48
C ILE A 118 -12.65 21.71 -0.69
N TRP A 119 -12.67 22.24 -1.91
CA TRP A 119 -12.06 23.53 -2.24
C TRP A 119 -12.68 24.66 -1.42
N LEU A 120 -14.01 24.73 -1.37
CA LEU A 120 -14.72 25.78 -0.64
C LEU A 120 -14.42 25.72 0.86
N LEU A 121 -14.66 24.56 1.48
CA LEU A 121 -14.61 24.43 2.94
C LEU A 121 -13.17 24.56 3.49
N ARG A 122 -12.15 24.16 2.72
CA ARG A 122 -10.74 24.38 3.12
C ARG A 122 -10.28 25.82 2.92
N SER A 123 -10.95 26.60 2.08
CA SER A 123 -10.57 27.98 1.77
C SER A 123 -11.20 29.00 2.73
N ILE A 124 -12.34 28.66 3.35
CA ILE A 124 -13.02 29.54 4.30
C ILE A 124 -12.35 29.41 5.68
N PRO A 125 -11.90 30.52 6.30
CA PRO A 125 -11.42 30.48 7.67
C PRO A 125 -12.48 29.94 8.63
N MET A 126 -12.10 29.04 9.54
CA MET A 126 -13.03 28.39 10.47
C MET A 126 -13.93 29.38 11.22
N ILE A 127 -13.38 30.48 11.71
CA ILE A 127 -14.16 31.50 12.44
C ILE A 127 -15.25 32.14 11.57
N VAL A 128 -14.97 32.35 10.27
CA VAL A 128 -15.93 32.89 9.31
C VAL A 128 -17.04 31.86 9.05
N LEU A 129 -16.67 30.59 8.86
CA LEU A 129 -17.65 29.52 8.68
C LEU A 129 -18.59 29.40 9.89
N LEU A 130 -18.05 29.42 11.11
CA LEU A 130 -18.84 29.35 12.34
C LEU A 130 -19.82 30.52 12.46
N LEU A 131 -19.35 31.75 12.18
CA LEU A 131 -20.20 32.94 12.21
C LEU A 131 -21.30 32.88 11.15
N VAL A 132 -20.99 32.47 9.91
CA VAL A 132 -22.00 32.34 8.85
C VAL A 132 -23.07 31.34 9.24
N LEU A 133 -22.69 30.17 9.78
CA LEU A 133 -23.65 29.13 10.18
C LEU A 133 -24.54 29.57 11.34
N ASN A 134 -24.00 30.26 12.34
CA ASN A 134 -24.78 30.75 13.47
C ASN A 134 -25.72 31.89 13.08
N ASN A 135 -25.40 32.64 12.02
CA ASN A 135 -26.21 33.74 11.52
C ASN A 135 -27.08 33.33 10.32
N LEU A 136 -27.20 32.04 10.00
CA LEU A 136 -27.97 31.58 8.83
C LEU A 136 -29.45 31.94 8.93
N GLY A 137 -29.98 32.07 10.14
CA GLY A 137 -31.36 32.53 10.39
C GLY A 137 -31.66 33.94 9.91
N TYR A 138 -30.65 34.78 9.69
CA TYR A 138 -30.83 36.09 9.06
C TYR A 138 -31.01 36.01 7.53
N LEU A 139 -30.51 34.94 6.91
CA LEU A 139 -30.64 34.71 5.47
C LEU A 139 -31.91 33.90 5.14
N TYR A 140 -32.26 32.95 6.00
CA TYR A 140 -33.39 32.05 5.80
C TYR A 140 -34.19 31.97 7.11
N GLU A 141 -35.43 32.47 7.10
CA GLU A 141 -36.30 32.46 8.29
C GLU A 141 -36.70 31.03 8.70
N THR A 142 -37.02 30.19 7.71
CA THR A 142 -37.29 28.76 7.91
C THR A 142 -36.46 27.89 6.97
N ILE A 143 -36.14 26.67 7.40
CA ILE A 143 -35.56 25.63 6.55
C ILE A 143 -36.70 24.75 6.07
N THR A 144 -37.00 24.86 4.77
CA THR A 144 -38.00 24.01 4.12
C THR A 144 -37.33 22.90 3.32
N ILE A 145 -37.71 21.65 3.59
CA ILE A 145 -37.35 20.50 2.75
C ILE A 145 -38.64 20.05 2.06
N GLY A 146 -38.70 20.30 0.76
CA GLY A 146 -39.80 19.86 -0.10
C GLY A 146 -39.32 18.92 -1.20
N VAL A 147 -40.27 18.34 -1.93
CA VAL A 147 -39.93 17.63 -3.17
C VAL A 147 -39.58 18.68 -4.23
N PRO A 148 -38.37 18.63 -4.82
CA PRO A 148 -37.96 19.62 -5.82
C PRO A 148 -39.00 19.75 -6.94
N PHE A 149 -39.27 20.98 -7.36
CA PHE A 149 -40.23 21.30 -8.44
C PHE A 149 -41.70 20.97 -8.11
N THR A 150 -42.07 20.90 -6.83
CA THR A 150 -43.45 20.75 -6.37
C THR A 150 -43.72 21.59 -5.12
N ASP A 151 -44.98 21.91 -4.84
CA ASP A 151 -45.39 22.66 -3.63
C ASP A 151 -45.46 21.80 -2.36
N ARG A 152 -44.99 20.55 -2.41
CA ARG A 152 -45.05 19.63 -1.27
C ARG A 152 -43.89 19.88 -0.33
N VAL A 153 -44.18 20.52 0.79
CA VAL A 153 -43.26 20.70 1.91
C VAL A 153 -43.34 19.50 2.84
N LEU A 154 -42.21 18.81 3.04
CA LEU A 154 -42.09 17.66 3.96
C LEU A 154 -41.61 18.08 5.34
N PHE A 155 -40.88 19.20 5.43
CA PHE A 155 -40.33 19.74 6.66
C PHE A 155 -40.32 21.27 6.54
N ASP A 156 -40.85 21.97 7.53
CA ASP A 156 -40.79 23.43 7.65
C ASP A 156 -40.53 23.76 9.12
N TYR A 157 -39.37 24.34 9.42
CA TYR A 157 -38.95 24.61 10.79
C TYR A 157 -38.17 25.92 10.87
N PRO A 158 -38.36 26.75 11.93
CA PRO A 158 -37.61 27.98 12.12
C PRO A 158 -36.10 27.71 12.17
N THR A 159 -35.34 28.41 11.33
CA THR A 159 -33.89 28.22 11.21
C THR A 159 -33.17 28.47 12.52
N THR A 160 -33.61 29.47 13.29
CA THR A 160 -33.03 29.86 14.58
C THR A 160 -33.23 28.81 15.68
N GLN A 161 -34.27 27.98 15.59
CA GLN A 161 -34.50 26.88 16.53
C GLN A 161 -33.66 25.65 16.16
N LEU A 162 -33.41 25.44 14.87
CA LEU A 162 -32.64 24.31 14.37
C LEU A 162 -31.13 24.55 14.51
N LEU A 163 -30.65 25.75 14.16
CA LEU A 163 -29.24 26.17 14.22
C LEU A 163 -28.93 26.90 15.54
N THR A 164 -29.04 26.18 16.65
CA THR A 164 -28.50 26.65 17.94
C THR A 164 -26.99 26.86 17.87
N PRO A 165 -26.36 27.65 18.78
CA PRO A 165 -24.91 27.83 18.80
C PRO A 165 -24.12 26.51 18.86
N PHE A 166 -24.65 25.51 19.57
CA PHE A 166 -24.07 24.17 19.62
C PHE A 166 -24.19 23.45 18.25
N ALA A 167 -25.36 23.52 17.60
CA ALA A 167 -25.57 22.92 16.29
C ALA A 167 -24.69 23.60 15.22
N ALA A 168 -24.60 24.94 15.23
CA ALA A 168 -23.72 25.70 14.35
C ALA A 168 -22.24 25.34 14.57
N ALA A 169 -21.80 25.21 15.83
CA ALA A 169 -20.46 24.73 16.17
C ALA A 169 -20.20 23.33 15.63
N PHE A 170 -21.09 22.38 15.91
CA PHE A 170 -20.97 21.00 15.45
C PHE A 170 -20.92 20.90 13.93
N LEU A 171 -21.81 21.60 13.22
CA LEU A 171 -21.83 21.62 11.76
C LEU A 171 -20.57 22.27 11.18
N GLY A 172 -20.17 23.44 11.67
CA GLY A 172 -18.96 24.13 11.19
C GLY A 172 -17.70 23.29 11.36
N LEU A 173 -17.52 22.72 12.55
CA LEU A 173 -16.41 21.80 12.84
C LEU A 173 -16.45 20.55 11.95
N THR A 174 -17.63 19.93 11.80
CA THR A 174 -17.82 18.72 10.97
C THR A 174 -17.52 18.97 9.50
N LEU A 175 -18.05 20.07 8.95
CA LEU A 175 -17.88 20.40 7.53
C LEU A 175 -16.40 20.69 7.23
N ASN A 176 -15.76 21.53 8.04
CA ASN A 176 -14.35 21.81 7.89
C ASN A 176 -13.49 20.54 8.05
N GLN A 177 -13.71 19.78 9.12
CA GLN A 177 -13.00 18.51 9.37
C GLN A 177 -13.12 17.55 8.20
N SER A 178 -14.32 17.40 7.64
CA SER A 178 -14.55 16.47 6.54
C SER A 178 -13.79 16.85 5.28
N ALA A 179 -13.60 18.15 5.01
CA ALA A 179 -12.89 18.62 3.83
C ALA A 179 -11.37 18.33 3.91
N PHE A 180 -10.75 18.55 5.07
CA PHE A 180 -9.36 18.19 5.31
C PHE A 180 -9.17 16.68 5.36
N PHE A 181 -10.05 15.96 6.07
CA PHE A 181 -9.98 14.51 6.17
C PHE A 181 -10.18 13.81 4.82
N ALA A 182 -11.04 14.35 3.94
CA ALA A 182 -11.24 13.81 2.59
C ALA A 182 -9.94 13.81 1.76
N GLU A 183 -9.15 14.87 1.85
CA GLU A 183 -7.87 14.96 1.13
C GLU A 183 -6.82 14.00 1.70
N ILE A 184 -6.83 13.78 3.01
CA ILE A 184 -5.97 12.79 3.67
C ILE A 184 -6.33 11.38 3.20
N VAL A 185 -7.62 11.02 3.23
CA VAL A 185 -8.10 9.70 2.78
C VAL A 185 -7.81 9.49 1.29
N ARG A 186 -8.09 10.50 0.46
CA ARG A 186 -7.79 10.48 -0.98
C ARG A 186 -6.31 10.29 -1.24
N GLY A 187 -5.47 11.12 -0.62
CA GLY A 187 -4.01 11.04 -0.75
C GLY A 187 -3.48 9.68 -0.30
N GLY A 188 -4.05 9.12 0.76
CA GLY A 188 -3.63 7.80 1.25
C GLY A 188 -4.05 6.64 0.35
N ILE A 189 -5.25 6.69 -0.25
CA ILE A 189 -5.66 5.70 -1.27
C ILE A 189 -4.73 5.78 -2.49
N LEU A 190 -4.40 6.98 -2.95
CA LEU A 190 -3.51 7.19 -4.10
C LEU A 190 -2.04 6.87 -3.82
N SER A 191 -1.63 6.81 -2.54
CA SER A 191 -0.26 6.43 -2.16
C SER A 191 0.02 4.93 -2.30
N VAL A 192 -1.02 4.10 -2.45
CA VAL A 192 -0.85 2.65 -2.64
C VAL A 192 -0.35 2.39 -4.05
N ASP A 193 0.76 1.66 -4.14
CA ASP A 193 1.40 1.30 -5.41
C ASP A 193 0.42 0.60 -6.36
N GLN A 194 0.40 1.04 -7.62
CA GLN A 194 -0.53 0.53 -8.64
C GLN A 194 -0.29 -0.96 -8.96
N GLY A 195 0.95 -1.44 -8.83
CA GLY A 195 1.30 -2.86 -8.98
C GLY A 195 0.59 -3.77 -7.96
N GLN A 196 0.22 -3.24 -6.79
CA GLN A 196 -0.57 -4.00 -5.79
C GLN A 196 -2.00 -4.25 -6.28
N LEU A 197 -2.61 -3.27 -6.94
CA LEU A 197 -3.93 -3.41 -7.55
C LEU A 197 -3.86 -4.37 -8.75
N GLU A 198 -2.84 -4.23 -9.60
CA GLU A 198 -2.61 -5.13 -10.74
C GLU A 198 -2.43 -6.59 -10.28
N ALA A 199 -1.62 -6.83 -9.25
CA ALA A 199 -1.42 -8.17 -8.70
C ALA A 199 -2.69 -8.75 -8.09
N ALA A 200 -3.45 -7.96 -7.32
CA ALA A 200 -4.73 -8.43 -6.78
C ALA A 200 -5.75 -8.75 -7.89
N ALA A 201 -5.76 -7.94 -8.95
CA ALA A 201 -6.62 -8.11 -10.11
C ALA A 201 -6.21 -9.34 -10.95
N ALA A 202 -4.91 -9.61 -11.10
CA ALA A 202 -4.37 -10.79 -11.79
C ALA A 202 -4.70 -12.09 -11.05
N LEU A 203 -4.77 -12.05 -9.73
CA LEU A 203 -5.19 -13.17 -8.88
C LEU A 203 -6.71 -13.42 -8.88
N GLY A 204 -7.50 -12.60 -9.60
CA GLY A 204 -8.96 -12.74 -9.66
C GLY A 204 -9.68 -12.26 -8.40
N LEU A 205 -9.05 -11.47 -7.52
CA LEU A 205 -9.71 -10.99 -6.29
C LEU A 205 -10.81 -9.97 -6.63
N PRO A 206 -11.99 -10.01 -5.99
CA PRO A 206 -13.07 -9.05 -6.24
C PRO A 206 -12.74 -7.66 -5.70
N ARG A 207 -13.25 -6.58 -6.34
CA ARG A 207 -12.99 -5.18 -5.94
C ARG A 207 -13.21 -4.90 -4.48
N ARG A 208 -14.27 -5.46 -3.88
CA ARG A 208 -14.52 -5.30 -2.44
C ARG A 208 -13.34 -5.85 -1.62
N ARG A 209 -12.82 -7.03 -1.98
CA ARG A 209 -11.67 -7.63 -1.30
C ARG A 209 -10.39 -6.87 -1.60
N GLN A 210 -10.17 -6.44 -2.84
CA GLN A 210 -9.04 -5.55 -3.18
C GLN A 210 -9.07 -4.29 -2.31
N ALA A 211 -10.21 -3.62 -2.21
CA ALA A 211 -10.38 -2.42 -1.40
C ALA A 211 -10.11 -2.67 0.09
N PHE A 212 -10.78 -3.64 0.72
CA PHE A 212 -10.71 -3.82 2.18
C PHE A 212 -9.50 -4.62 2.67
N ARG A 213 -9.00 -5.56 1.85
CA ARG A 213 -7.93 -6.48 2.26
C ARG A 213 -6.57 -6.07 1.70
N ILE A 214 -6.51 -5.41 0.53
CA ILE A 214 -5.24 -5.03 -0.11
C ILE A 214 -4.98 -3.54 0.04
N VAL A 215 -5.88 -2.67 -0.40
CA VAL A 215 -5.67 -1.22 -0.47
C VAL A 215 -5.80 -0.58 0.90
N LEU A 216 -6.93 -0.80 1.59
CA LEU A 216 -7.25 -0.09 2.83
C LEU A 216 -6.17 -0.28 3.91
N PRO A 217 -5.67 -1.49 4.24
CA PRO A 217 -4.62 -1.62 5.24
C PRO A 217 -3.34 -0.87 4.89
N GLN A 218 -3.01 -0.78 3.60
CA GLN A 218 -1.85 -0.04 3.12
C GLN A 218 -2.09 1.48 3.14
N ALA A 219 -3.24 1.93 2.64
CA ALA A 219 -3.66 3.32 2.68
C ALA A 219 -3.72 3.84 4.12
N MET A 220 -4.25 3.06 5.06
CA MET A 220 -4.34 3.43 6.48
C MET A 220 -2.99 3.78 7.10
N ARG A 221 -1.87 3.22 6.61
CA ARG A 221 -0.52 3.59 7.07
C ARG A 221 -0.17 5.05 6.78
N SER A 222 -0.68 5.59 5.68
CA SER A 222 -0.50 7.00 5.31
C SER A 222 -1.60 7.91 5.85
N ILE A 223 -2.84 7.40 5.93
CA ILE A 223 -4.02 8.14 6.38
C ILE A 223 -3.94 8.42 7.88
N LEU A 224 -3.60 7.42 8.70
CA LEU A 224 -3.70 7.53 10.15
C LEU A 224 -2.82 8.60 10.77
N PRO A 225 -1.50 8.69 10.48
CA PRO A 225 -0.66 9.71 11.11
C PRO A 225 -1.16 11.14 10.80
N THR A 226 -1.51 11.38 9.54
CA THR A 226 -2.00 12.69 9.10
C THR A 226 -3.41 12.97 9.62
N GLY A 227 -4.28 11.96 9.63
CA GLY A 227 -5.64 12.05 10.15
C GLY A 227 -5.67 12.33 11.65
N PHE A 228 -4.80 11.71 12.43
CA PHE A 228 -4.66 12.01 13.86
C PHE A 228 -4.10 13.41 14.12
N ASN A 229 -3.12 13.86 13.32
CA ASN A 229 -2.66 15.25 13.39
C ASN A 229 -3.81 16.23 13.12
N GLU A 230 -4.69 15.91 12.18
CA GLU A 230 -5.89 16.71 11.92
C GLU A 230 -6.88 16.66 13.09
N LEU A 231 -7.08 15.51 13.74
CA LEU A 231 -7.90 15.40 14.97
C LEU A 231 -7.34 16.23 16.13
N ILE A 232 -6.01 16.28 16.28
CA ILE A 232 -5.32 17.16 17.23
C ILE A 232 -5.58 18.63 16.86
N GLY A 233 -5.54 18.97 15.57
CA GLY A 233 -5.90 20.29 15.05
C GLY A 233 -7.37 20.65 15.33
N LEU A 234 -8.29 19.71 15.16
CA LEU A 234 -9.71 19.85 15.46
C LEU A 234 -9.95 20.14 16.94
N ALA A 235 -9.31 19.37 17.82
CA ALA A 235 -9.38 19.57 19.27
C ALA A 235 -8.85 20.94 19.71
N LYS A 236 -7.92 21.55 18.96
CA LYS A 236 -7.51 22.95 19.19
C LYS A 236 -8.53 23.94 18.62
N SER A 237 -9.09 23.61 17.45
CA SER A 237 -10.04 24.46 16.74
C SER A 237 -11.38 24.60 17.46
N THR A 238 -11.73 23.69 18.38
CA THR A 238 -12.88 23.89 19.27
C THR A 238 -12.77 25.16 20.11
N SER A 239 -11.55 25.62 20.40
CA SER A 239 -11.35 26.90 21.08
C SER A 239 -11.86 28.10 20.27
N MET A 240 -11.98 27.99 18.94
CA MET A 240 -12.54 29.05 18.08
C MET A 240 -14.07 29.16 18.20
N VAL A 241 -14.73 28.14 18.75
CA VAL A 241 -16.18 28.12 18.97
C VAL A 241 -16.62 29.15 20.02
N TYR A 242 -15.69 29.67 20.84
CA TYR A 242 -15.95 30.77 21.77
C TYR A 242 -16.63 31.98 21.11
N VAL A 243 -16.42 32.19 19.79
CA VAL A 243 -17.05 33.27 19.01
C VAL A 243 -18.59 33.14 18.96
N LEU A 244 -19.12 31.93 19.15
CA LEU A 244 -20.56 31.65 19.21
C LEU A 244 -21.13 31.76 20.63
N ALA A 245 -20.35 32.26 21.59
CA ALA A 245 -20.69 32.33 23.01
C ALA A 245 -21.08 30.96 23.62
N LEU A 246 -20.55 29.87 23.05
CA LEU A 246 -20.79 28.54 23.56
C LEU A 246 -19.90 28.29 24.79
N PRO A 247 -20.41 27.74 25.92
CA PRO A 247 -19.61 27.59 27.13
C PRO A 247 -18.79 26.30 27.08
N GLU A 248 -17.83 26.26 26.16
CA GLU A 248 -16.72 25.30 26.12
C GLU A 248 -15.57 25.77 27.03
N LEU A 249 -14.48 25.00 27.12
CA LEU A 249 -13.40 25.21 28.09
C LEU A 249 -12.80 26.61 28.00
N PHE A 250 -12.44 27.06 26.80
CA PHE A 250 -11.76 28.34 26.62
C PHE A 250 -12.69 29.51 26.92
N TYR A 251 -13.91 29.52 26.39
CA TYR A 251 -14.93 30.52 26.69
C TYR A 251 -15.24 30.58 28.19
N THR A 252 -15.38 29.43 28.85
CA THR A 252 -15.69 29.38 30.29
C THR A 252 -14.57 30.02 31.10
N VAL A 253 -13.31 29.69 30.78
CA VAL A 253 -12.13 30.32 31.35
C VAL A 253 -12.10 31.83 31.07
N GLN A 254 -12.46 32.27 29.86
CA GLN A 254 -12.57 33.69 29.50
C GLN A 254 -13.60 34.45 30.34
N VAL A 255 -14.77 33.86 30.56
CA VAL A 255 -15.82 34.47 31.38
C VAL A 255 -15.35 34.60 32.84
N ILE A 256 -14.69 33.57 33.36
CA ILE A 256 -14.18 33.58 34.75
C ILE A 256 -13.10 34.65 34.92
N TYR A 257 -12.09 34.68 34.03
CA TYR A 257 -10.99 35.64 34.21
C TYR A 257 -11.40 37.09 33.96
N ARG A 258 -12.39 37.33 33.09
CA ARG A 258 -12.95 38.69 32.91
C ARG A 258 -13.66 39.19 34.16
N ARG A 259 -14.14 38.29 35.02
CA ARG A 259 -14.82 38.61 36.27
C ARG A 259 -13.85 38.78 37.45
N ASN A 260 -12.88 37.88 37.59
CA ASN A 260 -11.95 37.90 38.73
C ASN A 260 -10.63 38.65 38.45
N LEU A 261 -10.39 39.06 37.19
CA LEU A 261 -9.18 39.74 36.70
C LEU A 261 -7.88 38.91 36.80
N GLU A 262 -7.96 37.62 37.13
CA GLU A 262 -6.83 36.69 37.22
C GLU A 262 -6.56 36.01 35.87
N VAL A 263 -6.01 36.77 34.93
CA VAL A 263 -5.87 36.33 33.53
C VAL A 263 -4.91 35.15 33.37
N ILE A 264 -3.69 35.25 33.92
CA ILE A 264 -2.63 34.25 33.72
C ILE A 264 -2.98 32.89 34.33
N PRO A 265 -3.39 32.78 35.61
CA PRO A 265 -3.69 31.47 36.22
C PRO A 265 -4.83 30.74 35.50
N LEU A 266 -5.84 31.47 35.04
CA LEU A 266 -6.99 30.89 34.35
C LEU A 266 -6.64 30.44 32.92
N LEU A 267 -5.82 31.21 32.18
CA LEU A 267 -5.29 30.76 30.89
C LEU A 267 -4.39 29.53 31.03
N MET A 268 -3.64 29.39 32.14
CA MET A 268 -2.91 28.16 32.43
C MET A 268 -3.85 26.97 32.62
N VAL A 269 -4.98 27.14 33.33
CA VAL A 269 -5.97 26.05 33.49
C VAL A 269 -6.42 25.52 32.13
N ALA A 270 -6.82 26.41 31.21
CA ALA A 270 -7.16 26.01 29.84
C ALA A 270 -5.98 25.32 29.13
N THR A 271 -4.78 25.91 29.21
CA THR A 271 -3.57 25.39 28.55
C THR A 271 -3.21 23.98 29.03
N VAL A 272 -3.24 23.74 30.33
CA VAL A 272 -2.92 22.43 30.93
C VAL A 272 -3.99 21.40 30.55
N TRP A 273 -5.28 21.76 30.57
CA TRP A 273 -6.33 20.85 30.10
C TRP A 273 -6.21 20.51 28.61
N TYR A 274 -5.92 21.49 27.75
CA TYR A 274 -5.61 21.21 26.34
C TYR A 274 -4.38 20.30 26.22
N LEU A 275 -3.31 20.53 27.00
CA LEU A 275 -2.14 19.65 27.01
C LEU A 275 -2.49 18.22 27.41
N VAL A 276 -3.36 18.03 28.42
CA VAL A 276 -3.86 16.71 28.83
C VAL A 276 -4.64 16.05 27.69
N ILE A 277 -5.56 16.76 27.05
CA ILE A 277 -6.33 16.24 25.90
C ILE A 277 -5.38 15.80 24.78
N MET A 278 -4.42 16.65 24.39
CA MET A 278 -3.49 16.34 23.31
C MET A 278 -2.61 15.14 23.68
N THR A 279 -2.16 15.04 24.93
CA THR A 279 -1.35 13.90 25.39
C THR A 279 -2.13 12.59 25.27
N VAL A 280 -3.40 12.58 25.69
CA VAL A 280 -4.27 11.40 25.56
C VAL A 280 -4.48 11.04 24.08
N LEU A 281 -4.78 12.01 23.22
CA LEU A 281 -4.95 11.78 21.78
C LEU A 281 -3.66 11.27 21.12
N SER A 282 -2.49 11.80 21.48
CA SER A 282 -1.19 11.32 20.97
C SER A 282 -0.86 9.89 21.43
N VAL A 283 -1.23 9.51 22.66
CA VAL A 283 -1.11 8.12 23.12
C VAL A 283 -2.01 7.20 22.29
N ILE A 284 -3.28 7.58 22.08
CA ILE A 284 -4.23 6.82 21.24
C ILE A 284 -3.69 6.66 19.81
N GLN A 285 -3.19 7.76 19.21
CA GLN A 285 -2.56 7.78 17.89
C GLN A 285 -1.44 6.73 17.80
N HIS A 286 -0.52 6.70 18.76
CA HIS A 286 0.62 5.78 18.75
C HIS A 286 0.19 4.30 18.76
N TYR A 287 -0.81 3.94 19.56
CA TYR A 287 -1.32 2.56 19.61
C TYR A 287 -1.97 2.16 18.27
N ILE A 288 -2.70 3.06 17.63
CA ILE A 288 -3.37 2.80 16.35
C ILE A 288 -2.36 2.73 15.21
N GLU A 289 -1.38 3.65 15.14
CA GLU A 289 -0.29 3.61 14.15
C GLU A 289 0.50 2.29 14.21
N ARG A 290 0.76 1.78 15.43
CA ARG A 290 1.44 0.49 15.61
C ARG A 290 0.65 -0.69 15.05
N TYR A 291 -0.68 -0.65 15.14
CA TYR A 291 -1.53 -1.72 14.59
C TYR A 291 -1.43 -1.81 13.07
N PHE A 292 -1.43 -0.67 12.36
CA PHE A 292 -1.39 -0.63 10.89
C PHE A 292 0.03 -0.67 10.29
N SER A 293 1.07 -0.39 11.07
CA SER A 293 2.47 -0.47 10.63
C SER A 293 3.06 -1.90 10.62
N LYS A 294 2.27 -2.94 10.95
CA LYS A 294 2.70 -4.35 10.84
C LYS A 294 3.22 -4.66 9.43
N GLY A 295 4.41 -5.26 9.32
CA GLY A 295 5.08 -5.57 8.05
C GLY A 295 5.74 -4.37 7.34
N ALA A 296 5.63 -3.14 7.86
CA ALA A 296 6.23 -1.95 7.25
C ALA A 296 7.70 -1.76 7.66
N VAL A 297 8.07 -1.97 8.92
CA VAL A 297 9.46 -1.74 9.36
C VAL A 297 10.13 -3.08 9.67
N ARG A 298 11.38 -3.24 9.25
CA ARG A 298 12.17 -4.45 9.52
C ARG A 298 12.35 -4.68 11.03
N ASN A 299 12.44 -3.59 11.80
CA ASN A 299 12.41 -3.55 13.26
C ASN A 299 11.37 -2.52 13.75
N PRO A 300 10.31 -2.90 14.48
CA PRO A 300 9.36 -1.94 15.02
C PRO A 300 10.00 -1.03 16.08
N THR A 301 9.65 0.26 16.09
CA THR A 301 10.09 1.21 17.11
C THR A 301 9.55 0.80 18.49
N PRO A 302 10.39 0.78 19.55
CA PRO A 302 9.93 0.45 20.90
C PRO A 302 8.98 1.53 21.46
N LEU A 303 8.07 1.17 22.36
CA LEU A 303 7.15 2.15 22.98
C LEU A 303 7.96 3.25 23.69
N PRO A 304 7.47 4.52 23.74
CA PRO A 304 8.16 5.63 24.39
C PRO A 304 8.61 5.33 25.82
N PHE A 305 7.76 4.64 26.60
CA PHE A 305 8.07 4.22 27.97
C PHE A 305 8.76 2.85 28.04
N GLN A 306 8.62 1.99 27.02
CA GLN A 306 9.27 0.69 26.99
C GLN A 306 10.77 0.81 26.68
N ALA A 307 11.20 1.81 25.90
CA ALA A 307 12.62 2.11 25.71
C ALA A 307 13.31 2.51 27.03
N PHE A 308 12.59 3.22 27.91
CA PHE A 308 13.06 3.57 29.26
C PHE A 308 13.19 2.32 30.15
N PHE A 309 12.20 1.42 30.15
CA PHE A 309 12.24 0.17 30.94
C PHE A 309 13.11 -0.95 30.32
N GLN A 310 13.35 -0.95 29.00
CA GLN A 310 14.24 -1.91 28.33
C GLN A 310 15.71 -1.65 28.66
N ARG A 311 16.10 -0.41 28.95
CA ARG A 311 17.44 -0.12 29.51
C ARG A 311 17.68 -0.73 30.89
N LEU A 312 16.62 -1.13 31.59
CA LEU A 312 16.67 -1.76 32.92
C LEU A 312 16.52 -3.29 32.87
N ARG A 313 16.17 -3.89 31.73
CA ARG A 313 15.99 -5.35 31.60
C ARG A 313 17.11 -5.97 30.77
N ARG A 314 17.97 -6.79 31.41
CA ARG A 314 18.85 -7.73 30.71
C ARG A 314 18.00 -8.78 29.98
N PRO A 315 18.21 -9.02 28.68
CA PRO A 315 17.53 -10.12 28.00
C PRO A 315 18.09 -11.47 28.48
N LEU A 316 17.21 -12.39 28.85
CA LEU A 316 17.54 -13.80 29.07
C LEU A 316 17.74 -14.48 27.70
N PRO A 317 18.69 -15.42 27.57
CA PRO A 317 18.88 -16.17 26.33
C PRO A 317 17.66 -17.06 26.05
N VAL A 318 17.11 -16.93 24.84
CA VAL A 318 16.05 -17.79 24.33
C VAL A 318 16.68 -19.12 23.94
N ALA A 319 16.24 -20.21 24.58
CA ALA A 319 16.62 -21.56 24.23
C ALA A 319 16.11 -21.92 22.83
N ALA A 320 17.00 -22.43 21.99
CA ALA A 320 16.67 -22.97 20.68
C ALA A 320 15.74 -24.18 20.84
N SER A 321 14.55 -24.09 20.27
CA SER A 321 13.63 -25.22 20.14
C SER A 321 14.13 -26.13 19.02
N ASN A 322 14.62 -27.31 19.40
CA ASN A 322 14.93 -28.39 18.46
C ASN A 322 13.62 -28.94 17.90
N ALA A 323 13.37 -28.67 16.62
CA ALA A 323 12.27 -29.29 15.87
C ALA A 323 12.60 -30.76 15.61
N GLY A 324 11.85 -31.65 16.26
CA GLY A 324 11.90 -33.09 16.03
C GLY A 324 11.41 -33.45 14.64
N THR A 325 12.27 -34.11 13.87
CA THR A 325 11.97 -34.74 12.59
C THR A 325 10.99 -35.89 12.82
N SER A 326 9.75 -35.75 12.38
CA SER A 326 8.76 -36.83 12.37
C SER A 326 8.66 -37.45 10.98
N THR A 327 9.00 -38.73 10.96
CA THR A 327 9.03 -39.67 9.85
C THR A 327 7.63 -39.87 9.23
N ARG A 328 7.31 -39.17 8.15
CA ARG A 328 6.18 -39.49 7.25
C ARG A 328 6.54 -39.21 5.78
N THR A 329 7.61 -39.83 5.29
CA THR A 329 8.20 -39.50 3.97
C THR A 329 8.01 -40.59 2.90
N VAL A 330 6.99 -41.46 3.00
CA VAL A 330 6.84 -42.55 2.01
C VAL A 330 5.49 -42.55 1.28
N ALA A 331 4.51 -41.75 1.70
CA ALA A 331 3.18 -41.70 1.03
C ALA A 331 2.99 -40.52 0.05
N ALA A 332 3.87 -39.52 0.04
CA ALA A 332 3.67 -38.26 -0.70
C ALA A 332 4.12 -38.29 -2.18
N ILE A 333 4.87 -39.31 -2.60
CA ILE A 333 5.49 -39.36 -3.94
C ILE A 333 4.47 -39.68 -5.06
N ARG A 334 3.24 -40.06 -4.72
CA ARG A 334 2.22 -40.49 -5.70
C ARG A 334 1.21 -39.42 -6.15
N ARG A 335 1.36 -38.14 -5.77
CA ARG A 335 0.47 -37.02 -6.16
C ARG A 335 1.13 -35.92 -7.01
N THR A 336 2.33 -36.15 -7.54
CA THR A 336 3.13 -35.16 -8.27
C THR A 336 2.50 -34.67 -9.58
N THR A 337 1.57 -35.40 -10.17
CA THR A 337 0.89 -35.05 -11.43
C THR A 337 -0.36 -34.19 -11.27
N ASP A 338 -0.90 -34.00 -10.05
CA ASP A 338 -2.12 -33.21 -9.81
C ASP A 338 -1.85 -31.74 -9.41
N LEU A 339 -0.58 -31.36 -9.26
CA LEU A 339 -0.19 -30.00 -8.84
C LEU A 339 -0.34 -28.95 -9.93
N TYR A 340 -0.15 -29.35 -11.19
CA TYR A 340 -0.14 -28.46 -12.34
C TYR A 340 -1.34 -28.78 -13.23
N ALA A 341 -2.04 -27.74 -13.68
CA ALA A 341 -3.10 -27.93 -14.66
C ALA A 341 -2.49 -28.32 -16.01
N LYS A 342 -3.21 -29.11 -16.81
CA LYS A 342 -2.84 -29.30 -18.22
C LYS A 342 -2.83 -27.93 -18.91
N GLY A 343 -1.76 -27.66 -19.67
CA GLY A 343 -1.58 -26.39 -20.36
C GLY A 343 -2.76 -26.04 -21.28
N GLY A 344 -3.09 -24.75 -21.35
CA GLY A 344 -4.11 -24.23 -22.26
C GLY A 344 -3.51 -23.65 -23.54
N ALA A 345 -4.18 -23.80 -24.68
CA ALA A 345 -3.76 -23.19 -25.94
C ALA A 345 -4.19 -21.72 -25.98
N VAL A 346 -3.26 -20.81 -26.26
CA VAL A 346 -3.54 -19.36 -26.34
C VAL A 346 -3.56 -18.94 -27.80
N ARG A 347 -4.64 -18.30 -28.25
CA ARG A 347 -4.69 -17.64 -29.57
C ARG A 347 -4.95 -16.16 -29.44
N ILE A 348 -4.16 -15.38 -30.15
CA ILE A 348 -4.21 -13.92 -30.24
C ILE A 348 -4.56 -13.58 -31.69
N HIS A 349 -5.68 -12.88 -31.89
CA HIS A 349 -6.22 -12.54 -33.21
C HIS A 349 -6.30 -11.03 -33.41
N GLY A 350 -5.39 -10.49 -34.21
CA GLY A 350 -5.41 -9.11 -34.70
C GLY A 350 -5.44 -8.03 -33.62
N ILE A 351 -4.72 -8.23 -32.52
CA ILE A 351 -4.85 -7.35 -31.35
C ILE A 351 -4.18 -6.02 -31.57
N SER A 352 -4.92 -4.96 -31.27
CA SER A 352 -4.41 -3.59 -31.29
C SER A 352 -4.68 -2.87 -29.97
N LYS A 353 -3.72 -2.03 -29.56
CA LYS A 353 -3.82 -1.23 -28.34
C LYS A 353 -3.11 0.11 -28.49
N SER A 354 -3.79 1.19 -28.10
CA SER A 354 -3.26 2.55 -28.02
C SER A 354 -3.43 3.14 -26.62
N PHE A 355 -2.47 3.95 -26.19
CA PHE A 355 -2.56 4.80 -25.01
C PHE A 355 -2.56 6.25 -25.45
N GLY A 356 -3.75 6.87 -25.44
CA GLY A 356 -3.93 8.17 -26.08
C GLY A 356 -3.62 8.07 -27.58
N ALA A 357 -2.66 8.86 -28.05
CA ALA A 357 -2.22 8.84 -29.45
C ALA A 357 -1.15 7.78 -29.76
N LEU A 358 -0.53 7.16 -28.74
CA LEU A 358 0.55 6.20 -28.94
C LEU A 358 -0.02 4.79 -29.19
N LYS A 359 0.17 4.26 -30.39
CA LYS A 359 -0.15 2.86 -30.73
C LYS A 359 0.98 1.95 -30.24
N VAL A 360 0.67 1.07 -29.28
CA VAL A 360 1.64 0.19 -28.61
C VAL A 360 1.58 -1.25 -29.13
N LEU A 361 0.39 -1.73 -29.48
CA LEU A 361 0.20 -3.00 -30.19
C LEU A 361 -0.54 -2.73 -31.49
N ASP A 362 -0.07 -3.33 -32.58
CA ASP A 362 -0.66 -3.16 -33.90
C ASP A 362 -0.85 -4.50 -34.61
N ASN A 363 -2.11 -4.93 -34.66
CA ASN A 363 -2.58 -6.12 -35.35
C ASN A 363 -1.74 -7.38 -35.05
N ILE A 364 -1.48 -7.64 -33.77
CA ILE A 364 -0.70 -8.80 -33.33
C ILE A 364 -1.51 -10.08 -33.57
N GLU A 365 -0.90 -11.05 -34.24
CA GLU A 365 -1.44 -12.40 -34.43
C GLU A 365 -0.42 -13.45 -33.99
N LEU A 366 -0.80 -14.29 -33.02
CA LEU A 366 0.07 -15.30 -32.40
C LEU A 366 -0.76 -16.51 -31.96
N SER A 367 -0.19 -17.71 -32.13
CA SER A 367 -0.80 -18.96 -31.64
C SER A 367 0.22 -19.72 -30.81
N LEU A 368 -0.10 -19.95 -29.54
CA LEU A 368 0.76 -20.61 -28.56
C LEU A 368 0.14 -21.97 -28.22
N PRO A 369 0.78 -23.09 -28.61
CA PRO A 369 0.28 -24.43 -28.32
C PRO A 369 0.15 -24.71 -26.82
N ALA A 370 -0.82 -25.56 -26.46
CA ALA A 370 -0.98 -26.03 -25.09
C ALA A 370 0.28 -26.76 -24.59
N GLY A 371 0.75 -26.40 -23.40
CA GLY A 371 1.94 -27.00 -22.77
C GLY A 371 3.27 -26.57 -23.38
N SER A 372 3.27 -25.60 -24.31
CA SER A 372 4.50 -25.05 -24.90
C SER A 372 5.09 -23.92 -24.06
N VAL A 373 6.39 -23.68 -24.26
CA VAL A 373 7.13 -22.56 -23.68
C VAL A 373 7.46 -21.57 -24.80
N THR A 374 6.88 -20.37 -24.71
CA THR A 374 7.14 -19.28 -25.66
C THR A 374 7.96 -18.18 -24.98
N ALA A 375 9.13 -17.86 -25.53
CA ALA A 375 9.93 -16.71 -25.12
C ALA A 375 9.66 -15.51 -26.04
N ILE A 376 9.33 -14.35 -25.48
CA ILE A 376 9.12 -13.11 -26.21
C ILE A 376 10.30 -12.17 -25.91
N ILE A 377 11.05 -11.81 -26.96
CA ILE A 377 12.25 -10.97 -26.88
C ILE A 377 12.09 -9.71 -27.71
N GLY A 378 12.89 -8.69 -27.42
CA GLY A 378 12.96 -7.48 -28.23
C GLY A 378 13.28 -6.23 -27.40
N PRO A 379 13.53 -5.09 -28.06
CA PRO A 379 13.93 -3.85 -27.39
C PRO A 379 12.85 -3.32 -26.43
N SER A 380 13.26 -2.45 -25.51
CA SER A 380 12.33 -1.72 -24.64
C SER A 380 11.33 -0.92 -25.48
N GLY A 381 10.07 -0.88 -25.04
CA GLY A 381 9.00 -0.17 -25.76
C GLY A 381 8.39 -0.94 -26.94
N SER A 382 8.78 -2.20 -27.20
CA SER A 382 8.19 -3.00 -28.29
C SER A 382 6.79 -3.56 -28.02
N GLY A 383 6.22 -3.34 -26.83
CA GLY A 383 4.88 -3.79 -26.46
C GLY A 383 4.79 -5.15 -25.76
N LYS A 384 5.92 -5.79 -25.42
CA LYS A 384 5.98 -7.13 -24.78
C LYS A 384 5.13 -7.26 -23.51
N SER A 385 5.36 -6.37 -22.54
CA SER A 385 4.61 -6.37 -21.27
C SER A 385 3.14 -6.02 -21.48
N THR A 386 2.83 -5.12 -22.43
CA THR A 386 1.44 -4.81 -22.81
C THR A 386 0.73 -6.04 -23.39
N LEU A 387 1.40 -6.81 -24.25
CA LEU A 387 0.87 -8.05 -24.80
C LEU A 387 0.58 -9.09 -23.69
N LEU A 388 1.52 -9.32 -22.77
CA LEU A 388 1.31 -10.20 -21.62
C LEU A 388 0.12 -9.75 -20.75
N ARG A 389 0.04 -8.45 -20.44
CA ARG A 389 -1.07 -7.87 -19.66
C ARG A 389 -2.42 -8.04 -20.38
N SER A 390 -2.44 -7.97 -21.71
CA SER A 390 -3.64 -8.24 -22.49
C SER A 390 -4.08 -9.70 -22.41
N ILE A 391 -3.15 -10.69 -22.38
CA ILE A 391 -3.49 -12.12 -22.24
C ILE A 391 -4.25 -12.39 -20.94
N ASN A 392 -3.86 -11.79 -19.82
CA ASN A 392 -4.61 -11.91 -18.55
C ASN A 392 -5.74 -10.86 -18.40
N HIS A 393 -6.05 -10.13 -19.48
CA HIS A 393 -7.05 -9.05 -19.49
C HIS A 393 -6.83 -7.98 -18.40
N LEU A 394 -5.58 -7.74 -17.98
CA LEU A 394 -5.23 -6.59 -17.15
C LEU A 394 -5.24 -5.31 -17.97
N GLU A 395 -4.90 -5.41 -19.26
CA GLU A 395 -5.03 -4.34 -20.23
C GLU A 395 -6.14 -4.67 -21.24
N ARG A 396 -7.14 -3.79 -21.33
CA ARG A 396 -8.21 -3.91 -22.32
C ARG A 396 -7.66 -3.61 -23.72
N VAL A 397 -7.95 -4.46 -24.69
CA VAL A 397 -7.59 -4.23 -26.10
C VAL A 397 -8.60 -3.32 -26.80
N ASP A 398 -8.14 -2.58 -27.81
CA ASP A 398 -8.99 -1.68 -28.60
C ASP A 398 -9.58 -2.39 -29.83
N GLY A 399 -8.87 -3.40 -30.34
CA GLY A 399 -9.30 -4.26 -31.44
C GLY A 399 -8.72 -5.67 -31.31
N GLY A 400 -9.33 -6.62 -32.02
CA GLY A 400 -8.98 -8.04 -31.94
C GLY A 400 -9.46 -8.72 -30.66
N PHE A 401 -9.06 -9.98 -30.47
CA PHE A 401 -9.41 -10.75 -29.27
C PHE A 401 -8.38 -11.82 -28.92
N ILE A 402 -8.42 -12.28 -27.66
CA ILE A 402 -7.62 -13.39 -27.14
C ILE A 402 -8.55 -14.52 -26.75
N SER A 403 -8.16 -15.75 -27.02
CA SER A 403 -8.82 -16.94 -26.50
C SER A 403 -7.84 -17.89 -25.82
N VAL A 404 -8.31 -18.57 -24.78
CA VAL A 404 -7.62 -19.68 -24.11
C VAL A 404 -8.52 -20.90 -24.20
N ASP A 405 -8.01 -21.99 -24.79
CA ASP A 405 -8.79 -23.20 -25.12
C ASP A 405 -10.07 -22.91 -25.94
N GLY A 406 -10.03 -21.86 -26.77
CA GLY A 406 -11.17 -21.42 -27.57
C GLY A 406 -12.17 -20.53 -26.82
N GLU A 407 -12.03 -20.34 -25.50
CA GLU A 407 -12.84 -19.39 -24.74
C GLU A 407 -12.23 -17.99 -24.80
N LEU A 408 -13.02 -16.99 -25.20
CA LEU A 408 -12.58 -15.60 -25.25
C LEU A 408 -12.17 -15.09 -23.86
N VAL A 409 -11.07 -14.35 -23.76
CA VAL A 409 -10.64 -13.78 -22.49
C VAL A 409 -11.23 -12.39 -22.31
N GLY A 410 -12.13 -12.24 -21.32
CA GLY A 410 -12.73 -10.95 -20.96
C GLY A 410 -13.92 -10.51 -21.81
N TYR A 411 -14.29 -11.26 -22.85
CA TYR A 411 -15.39 -10.93 -23.75
C TYR A 411 -16.38 -12.09 -23.90
N THR A 412 -17.60 -11.74 -24.32
CA THR A 412 -18.59 -12.69 -24.85
C THR A 412 -19.02 -12.22 -26.24
N GLN A 413 -19.17 -13.16 -27.16
CA GLN A 413 -19.57 -12.87 -28.53
C GLN A 413 -21.10 -13.01 -28.67
N LYS A 414 -21.74 -12.01 -29.28
CA LYS A 414 -23.13 -12.10 -29.74
C LYS A 414 -23.19 -11.64 -31.19
N GLY A 415 -23.32 -12.59 -32.12
CA GLY A 415 -23.16 -12.33 -33.54
C GLY A 415 -21.73 -11.89 -33.86
N GLU A 416 -21.59 -10.76 -34.55
CA GLU A 416 -20.28 -10.18 -34.91
C GLU A 416 -19.73 -9.20 -33.87
N VAL A 417 -20.44 -8.96 -32.77
CA VAL A 417 -20.06 -7.96 -31.76
C VAL A 417 -19.54 -8.64 -30.50
N LEU A 418 -18.38 -8.17 -30.02
CA LEU A 418 -17.78 -8.57 -28.75
C LEU A 418 -18.24 -7.62 -27.64
N TYR A 419 -18.88 -8.19 -26.62
CA TYR A 419 -19.31 -7.47 -25.43
C TYR A 419 -18.35 -7.80 -24.29
N GLU A 420 -17.80 -6.77 -23.66
CA GLU A 420 -16.95 -6.92 -22.47
C GLU A 420 -17.76 -7.57 -21.34
N LEU A 421 -17.16 -8.56 -20.69
CA LEU A 421 -17.78 -9.25 -19.59
C LEU A 421 -17.92 -8.35 -18.37
N LYS A 422 -18.89 -8.69 -17.51
CA LYS A 422 -18.95 -8.08 -16.19
C LYS A 422 -17.73 -8.53 -15.38
N GLU A 423 -17.28 -7.64 -14.50
CA GLU A 423 -16.08 -7.84 -13.70
C GLU A 423 -16.01 -9.20 -12.98
N LYS A 424 -17.14 -9.67 -12.42
CA LYS A 424 -17.20 -10.96 -11.73
C LYS A 424 -16.75 -12.12 -12.63
N ASP A 425 -17.15 -12.10 -13.89
CA ASP A 425 -16.85 -13.18 -14.85
C ASP A 425 -15.41 -13.06 -15.36
N ILE A 426 -14.93 -11.83 -15.56
CA ILE A 426 -13.51 -11.54 -15.87
C ILE A 426 -12.60 -12.13 -14.79
N LEU A 427 -12.87 -11.81 -13.52
CA LEU A 427 -12.06 -12.24 -12.39
C LEU A 427 -11.99 -13.77 -12.26
N LYS A 428 -13.11 -14.46 -12.55
CA LYS A 428 -13.13 -15.92 -12.59
C LYS A 428 -12.20 -16.47 -13.67
N ARG A 429 -12.29 -15.93 -14.90
CA ARG A 429 -11.43 -16.37 -16.03
C ARG A 429 -9.95 -16.08 -15.79
N ARG A 430 -9.60 -15.00 -15.08
CA ARG A 430 -8.21 -14.69 -14.72
C ARG A 430 -7.56 -15.76 -13.85
N THR A 431 -8.33 -16.52 -13.06
CA THR A 431 -7.72 -17.59 -12.24
C THR A 431 -7.11 -18.73 -13.03
N ASP A 432 -7.45 -18.86 -14.31
CA ASP A 432 -6.87 -19.85 -15.21
C ASP A 432 -5.57 -19.34 -15.88
N ILE A 433 -5.23 -18.05 -15.71
CA ILE A 433 -4.06 -17.39 -16.27
C ILE A 433 -3.24 -16.77 -15.12
N GLY A 434 -2.18 -17.45 -14.70
CA GLY A 434 -1.25 -16.96 -13.70
C GLY A 434 -0.32 -15.90 -14.29
N MET A 435 0.05 -14.90 -13.49
CA MET A 435 1.01 -13.87 -13.90
C MET A 435 2.04 -13.60 -12.81
N VAL A 436 3.31 -13.58 -13.22
CA VAL A 436 4.47 -13.18 -12.45
C VAL A 436 5.00 -11.88 -13.06
N PHE A 437 5.01 -10.83 -12.25
CA PHE A 437 5.37 -9.47 -12.68
C PHE A 437 6.88 -9.23 -12.57
N GLN A 438 7.36 -8.19 -13.25
CA GLN A 438 8.75 -7.72 -13.18
C GLN A 438 9.12 -7.27 -11.76
N SER A 439 8.21 -6.52 -11.11
CA SER A 439 8.27 -6.25 -9.67
C SER A 439 7.53 -7.36 -8.92
N PHE A 440 8.08 -7.84 -7.81
CA PHE A 440 7.55 -9.01 -7.07
C PHE A 440 6.05 -8.90 -6.72
N ASN A 441 5.55 -7.67 -6.56
CA ASN A 441 4.16 -7.31 -6.27
C ASN A 441 3.51 -8.18 -5.16
N LEU A 442 4.29 -8.55 -4.15
CA LEU A 442 3.81 -9.22 -2.94
C LEU A 442 3.05 -8.21 -2.07
N PHE A 443 1.99 -8.66 -1.41
CA PHE A 443 1.23 -7.84 -0.48
C PHE A 443 2.04 -7.61 0.80
N PRO A 444 2.52 -6.39 1.09
CA PRO A 444 3.56 -6.16 2.10
C PRO A 444 3.06 -6.30 3.55
N HIS A 445 1.75 -6.22 3.76
CA HIS A 445 1.10 -6.40 5.06
C HIS A 445 0.66 -7.83 5.33
N LEU A 446 0.85 -8.74 4.37
CA LEU A 446 0.54 -10.17 4.50
C LEU A 446 1.85 -10.96 4.63
N THR A 447 1.84 -12.06 5.38
CA THR A 447 2.97 -13.01 5.39
C THR A 447 3.10 -13.73 4.04
N VAL A 448 4.18 -14.47 3.84
CA VAL A 448 4.38 -15.33 2.67
C VAL A 448 3.22 -16.31 2.52
N LEU A 449 2.86 -17.03 3.58
CA LEU A 449 1.74 -17.97 3.55
C LEU A 449 0.42 -17.27 3.22
N GLU A 450 0.14 -16.12 3.85
CA GLU A 450 -1.06 -15.33 3.57
C GLU A 450 -1.12 -14.86 2.12
N ASN A 451 0.01 -14.48 1.52
CA ASN A 451 0.10 -14.13 0.10
C ASN A 451 -0.32 -15.29 -0.82
N LEU A 452 0.08 -16.53 -0.48
CA LEU A 452 -0.22 -17.72 -1.29
C LEU A 452 -1.69 -18.16 -1.16
N ILE A 453 -2.27 -18.09 0.05
CA ILE A 453 -3.62 -18.63 0.32
C ILE A 453 -4.76 -17.64 0.08
N GLU A 454 -4.50 -16.34 -0.04
CA GLU A 454 -5.55 -15.32 -0.20
C GLU A 454 -6.38 -15.56 -1.49
N ALA A 455 -5.76 -15.85 -2.62
CA ALA A 455 -6.50 -16.06 -3.88
C ALA A 455 -7.22 -17.43 -3.95
N PRO A 456 -6.59 -18.58 -3.60
CA PRO A 456 -7.27 -19.87 -3.62
C PRO A 456 -8.50 -19.92 -2.71
N THR A 457 -8.41 -19.36 -1.49
CA THR A 457 -9.54 -19.37 -0.55
C THR A 457 -10.69 -18.48 -1.00
N GLN A 458 -10.40 -17.33 -1.62
CA GLN A 458 -11.42 -16.36 -1.98
C GLN A 458 -12.05 -16.61 -3.35
N VAL A 459 -11.28 -17.11 -4.33
CA VAL A 459 -11.74 -17.19 -5.72
C VAL A 459 -12.05 -18.62 -6.14
N ARG A 460 -11.24 -19.61 -5.72
CA ARG A 460 -11.50 -21.03 -5.96
C ARG A 460 -12.37 -21.68 -4.88
N GLY A 461 -12.65 -20.96 -3.78
CA GLY A 461 -13.45 -21.46 -2.67
C GLY A 461 -12.79 -22.61 -1.90
N ALA A 462 -11.46 -22.75 -2.01
CA ALA A 462 -10.73 -23.79 -1.28
C ALA A 462 -10.86 -23.57 0.23
N SER A 463 -10.95 -24.67 0.99
CA SER A 463 -10.88 -24.59 2.44
C SER A 463 -9.55 -23.97 2.86
N LYS A 464 -9.52 -23.28 4.01
CA LYS A 464 -8.28 -22.65 4.49
C LYS A 464 -7.21 -23.71 4.78
N GLU A 465 -7.61 -24.87 5.29
CA GLU A 465 -6.69 -25.98 5.55
C GLU A 465 -6.06 -26.52 4.26
N ASP A 466 -6.86 -26.78 3.22
CA ASP A 466 -6.36 -27.29 1.93
C ASP A 466 -5.45 -26.25 1.25
N ALA A 467 -5.81 -24.97 1.32
CA ALA A 467 -5.01 -23.89 0.77
C ALA A 467 -3.66 -23.77 1.48
N ILE A 468 -3.63 -23.91 2.82
CA ILE A 468 -2.38 -23.89 3.60
C ILE A 468 -1.51 -25.10 3.27
N ALA A 469 -2.09 -26.31 3.21
CA ALA A 469 -1.34 -27.52 2.87
C ALA A 469 -0.71 -27.41 1.47
N PHE A 470 -1.47 -26.93 0.49
CA PHE A 470 -0.96 -26.72 -0.87
C PHE A 470 0.10 -25.62 -0.94
N ALA A 471 -0.10 -24.52 -0.22
CA ALA A 471 0.89 -23.44 -0.14
C ALA A 471 2.20 -23.92 0.49
N GLN A 472 2.15 -24.76 1.52
CA GLN A 472 3.36 -25.34 2.13
C GLN A 472 4.11 -26.25 1.16
N GLU A 473 3.41 -27.04 0.35
CA GLU A 473 4.03 -27.85 -0.70
C GLU A 473 4.73 -26.99 -1.76
N LEU A 474 4.07 -25.91 -2.21
CA LEU A 474 4.67 -24.96 -3.15
C LEU A 474 5.90 -24.26 -2.55
N LEU A 475 5.84 -23.86 -1.28
CA LEU A 475 6.97 -23.27 -0.57
C LEU A 475 8.15 -24.24 -0.44
N ALA A 476 7.89 -25.53 -0.22
CA ALA A 476 8.94 -26.54 -0.20
C ALA A 476 9.64 -26.67 -1.54
N ARG A 477 8.89 -26.67 -2.65
CA ARG A 477 9.47 -26.75 -4.01
C ARG A 477 10.33 -25.55 -4.36
N VAL A 478 9.89 -24.35 -3.99
CA VAL A 478 10.70 -23.14 -4.23
C VAL A 478 11.78 -22.90 -3.17
N GLY A 479 11.96 -23.82 -2.20
CA GLY A 479 13.00 -23.76 -1.19
C GLY A 479 12.81 -22.68 -0.12
N LEU A 480 11.56 -22.40 0.29
CA LEU A 480 11.18 -21.33 1.23
C LEU A 480 10.23 -21.78 2.35
N SER A 481 10.25 -23.06 2.73
CA SER A 481 9.38 -23.59 3.80
C SER A 481 9.56 -22.87 5.15
N ASP A 482 10.77 -22.44 5.48
CA ASP A 482 11.10 -21.74 6.73
C ASP A 482 10.67 -20.26 6.75
N LYS A 483 10.18 -19.75 5.60
CA LYS A 483 9.78 -18.34 5.44
C LYS A 483 8.27 -18.12 5.40
N ALA A 484 7.46 -19.13 5.69
CA ALA A 484 5.99 -19.05 5.62
C ALA A 484 5.40 -17.87 6.42
N ASP A 485 5.93 -17.59 7.61
CA ASP A 485 5.47 -16.51 8.49
C ASP A 485 6.21 -15.18 8.30
N ALA A 486 7.20 -15.14 7.38
CA ALA A 486 7.94 -13.93 7.08
C ALA A 486 7.07 -12.94 6.28
N TYR A 487 7.32 -11.64 6.47
CA TYR A 487 6.77 -10.59 5.61
C TYR A 487 7.69 -10.36 4.40
N PRO A 488 7.16 -9.91 3.24
CA PRO A 488 7.97 -9.67 2.03
C PRO A 488 9.22 -8.82 2.26
N ARG A 489 9.15 -7.77 3.09
CA ARG A 489 10.30 -6.90 3.43
C ARG A 489 11.43 -7.61 4.19
N GLN A 490 11.21 -8.83 4.67
CA GLN A 490 12.22 -9.64 5.37
C GLN A 490 12.97 -10.60 4.42
N LEU A 491 12.56 -10.69 3.16
CA LEU A 491 13.10 -11.60 2.14
C LEU A 491 14.08 -10.89 1.19
N SER A 492 15.05 -11.62 0.65
CA SER A 492 15.89 -11.14 -0.46
C SER A 492 15.07 -11.03 -1.76
N GLY A 493 15.57 -10.31 -2.77
CA GLY A 493 14.87 -10.16 -4.05
C GLY A 493 14.53 -11.50 -4.71
N GLY A 494 15.51 -12.41 -4.80
CA GLY A 494 15.31 -13.74 -5.38
C GLY A 494 14.28 -14.57 -4.60
N GLN A 495 14.26 -14.46 -3.27
CA GLN A 495 13.25 -15.10 -2.43
C GLN A 495 11.84 -14.51 -2.68
N GLN A 496 11.72 -13.19 -2.79
CA GLN A 496 10.43 -12.54 -3.10
C GLN A 496 9.89 -13.01 -4.45
N GLN A 497 10.76 -13.15 -5.46
CA GLN A 497 10.34 -13.63 -6.77
C GLN A 497 9.90 -15.09 -6.75
N ARG A 498 10.62 -15.96 -6.04
CA ARG A 498 10.20 -17.36 -5.82
C ARG A 498 8.85 -17.46 -5.11
N VAL A 499 8.58 -16.59 -4.12
CA VAL A 499 7.24 -16.47 -3.51
C VAL A 499 6.19 -15.99 -4.51
N ALA A 500 6.52 -15.03 -5.39
CA ALA A 500 5.60 -14.55 -6.41
C ALA A 500 5.22 -15.66 -7.42
N ILE A 501 6.18 -16.49 -7.81
CA ILE A 501 5.96 -17.69 -8.64
C ILE A 501 5.04 -18.68 -7.90
N ALA A 502 5.37 -19.03 -6.66
CA ALA A 502 4.56 -19.93 -5.84
C ALA A 502 3.11 -19.41 -5.67
N ARG A 503 2.93 -18.10 -5.48
CA ARG A 503 1.61 -17.46 -5.39
C ARG A 503 0.81 -17.58 -6.69
N ALA A 504 1.45 -17.41 -7.85
CA ALA A 504 0.78 -17.58 -9.13
C ALA A 504 0.35 -19.05 -9.35
N LEU A 505 1.20 -20.00 -8.94
CA LEU A 505 0.92 -21.45 -9.03
C LEU A 505 -0.16 -21.92 -8.06
N ALA A 506 -0.37 -21.21 -6.94
CA ALA A 506 -1.39 -21.56 -5.95
C ALA A 506 -2.82 -21.64 -6.54
N LEU A 507 -3.08 -20.93 -7.65
CA LEU A 507 -4.35 -20.95 -8.37
C LEU A 507 -4.52 -22.08 -9.38
N ARG A 508 -3.47 -22.90 -9.58
CA ARG A 508 -3.36 -23.96 -10.60
C ARG A 508 -3.74 -23.46 -12.01
N PRO A 509 -3.04 -22.43 -12.53
CA PRO A 509 -3.38 -21.84 -13.82
C PRO A 509 -3.03 -22.78 -14.97
N LYS A 510 -3.77 -22.68 -16.08
CA LYS A 510 -3.48 -23.37 -17.35
C LYS A 510 -2.34 -22.69 -18.13
N VAL A 511 -2.22 -21.38 -17.96
CA VAL A 511 -1.22 -20.54 -18.64
C VAL A 511 -0.49 -19.73 -17.58
N LEU A 512 0.84 -19.70 -17.62
CA LEU A 512 1.66 -18.91 -16.72
C LEU A 512 2.47 -17.88 -17.51
N LEU A 513 2.24 -16.61 -17.17
CA LEU A 513 2.84 -15.45 -17.81
C LEU A 513 3.97 -14.91 -16.94
N PHE A 514 5.15 -14.70 -17.51
CA PHE A 514 6.29 -14.11 -16.84
C PHE A 514 6.69 -12.82 -17.56
N ASP A 515 6.57 -11.69 -16.88
CA ASP A 515 6.97 -10.38 -17.38
C ASP A 515 8.32 -10.00 -16.78
N GLU A 516 9.41 -10.27 -17.50
CA GLU A 516 10.77 -9.92 -17.08
C GLU A 516 11.13 -10.37 -15.64
N PRO A 517 11.03 -11.68 -15.33
CA PRO A 517 11.04 -12.17 -13.96
C PRO A 517 12.38 -11.99 -13.23
N THR A 518 13.46 -11.64 -13.92
CA THR A 518 14.81 -11.48 -13.37
C THR A 518 15.35 -10.05 -13.44
N SER A 519 14.67 -9.13 -14.14
CA SER A 519 15.19 -7.77 -14.40
C SER A 519 15.37 -6.91 -13.14
N ALA A 520 14.65 -7.22 -12.06
CA ALA A 520 14.72 -6.50 -10.78
C ALA A 520 15.63 -7.18 -9.73
N LEU A 521 16.41 -8.18 -10.15
CA LEU A 521 17.27 -8.98 -9.27
C LEU A 521 18.75 -8.62 -9.42
N ASP A 522 19.48 -8.74 -8.32
CA ASP A 522 20.94 -8.74 -8.37
C ASP A 522 21.42 -9.95 -9.20
N PRO A 523 22.48 -9.82 -10.03
CA PRO A 523 22.95 -10.89 -10.92
C PRO A 523 23.21 -12.23 -10.22
N GLU A 524 23.64 -12.20 -8.96
CA GLU A 524 23.90 -13.41 -8.14
C GLU A 524 22.63 -14.22 -7.84
N LEU A 525 21.45 -13.59 -7.85
CA LEU A 525 20.18 -14.22 -7.50
C LEU A 525 19.35 -14.64 -8.72
N VAL A 526 19.80 -14.30 -9.93
CA VAL A 526 19.10 -14.61 -11.19
C VAL A 526 18.98 -16.12 -11.40
N GLY A 527 20.08 -16.87 -11.17
CA GLY A 527 20.13 -18.32 -11.37
C GLY A 527 19.06 -19.09 -10.60
N GLU A 528 18.93 -18.79 -9.29
CA GLU A 528 17.94 -19.45 -8.42
C GLU A 528 16.50 -19.31 -8.91
N VAL A 529 16.17 -18.16 -9.54
CA VAL A 529 14.82 -17.91 -10.07
C VAL A 529 14.64 -18.61 -11.41
N LEU A 530 15.63 -18.55 -12.30
CA LEU A 530 15.57 -19.24 -13.59
C LEU A 530 15.44 -20.76 -13.43
N ASP A 531 16.11 -21.36 -12.45
CA ASP A 531 16.04 -22.80 -12.18
C ASP A 531 14.62 -23.25 -11.80
N VAL A 532 13.89 -22.45 -11.02
CA VAL A 532 12.47 -22.72 -10.72
C VAL A 532 11.64 -22.66 -11.99
N ILE A 533 11.88 -21.70 -12.89
CA ILE A 533 11.14 -21.60 -14.15
C ILE A 533 11.47 -22.77 -15.09
N LYS A 534 12.74 -23.23 -15.12
CA LYS A 534 13.15 -24.44 -15.86
C LYS A 534 12.42 -25.69 -15.37
N GLU A 535 12.25 -25.85 -14.07
CA GLU A 535 11.46 -26.96 -13.51
C GLU A 535 10.01 -26.88 -13.99
N LEU A 536 9.40 -25.67 -13.95
CA LEU A 536 8.02 -25.47 -14.38
C LEU A 536 7.80 -25.73 -15.87
N ALA A 537 8.76 -25.36 -16.72
CA ALA A 537 8.74 -25.63 -18.16
C ALA A 537 8.57 -27.12 -18.48
N ARG A 538 9.03 -28.02 -17.60
CA ARG A 538 8.95 -29.48 -17.79
C ARG A 538 7.62 -30.09 -17.31
N THR A 539 6.71 -29.30 -16.73
CA THR A 539 5.46 -29.81 -16.13
C THR A 539 4.29 -29.92 -17.11
N GLY A 540 4.43 -29.38 -18.34
CA GLY A 540 3.35 -29.33 -19.34
C GLY A 540 2.34 -28.20 -19.13
N THR A 541 2.66 -27.24 -18.24
CA THR A 541 1.96 -25.95 -18.15
C THR A 541 2.34 -25.10 -19.36
N THR A 542 1.42 -24.30 -19.92
CA THR A 542 1.78 -23.34 -20.99
C THR A 542 2.51 -22.15 -20.39
N LEU A 543 3.73 -21.86 -20.83
CA LEU A 543 4.53 -20.73 -20.33
C LEU A 543 4.71 -19.67 -21.42
N VAL A 544 4.50 -18.40 -21.06
CA VAL A 544 4.83 -17.24 -21.92
C VAL A 544 5.77 -16.33 -21.14
N ILE A 545 6.99 -16.18 -21.61
CA ILE A 545 8.08 -15.53 -20.87
C ILE A 545 8.62 -14.36 -21.68
N VAL A 546 8.43 -13.14 -21.17
CA VAL A 546 9.20 -11.98 -21.65
C VAL A 546 10.51 -11.93 -20.88
N THR A 547 11.63 -11.94 -21.59
CA THR A 547 12.96 -11.99 -20.97
C THR A 547 14.02 -11.32 -21.84
N HIS A 548 15.07 -10.80 -21.19
CA HIS A 548 16.32 -10.39 -21.84
C HIS A 548 17.43 -11.45 -21.70
N GLU A 549 17.17 -12.52 -20.95
CA GLU A 549 18.11 -13.63 -20.73
C GLU A 549 18.10 -14.60 -21.93
N ILE A 550 18.85 -14.27 -22.99
CA ILE A 550 18.86 -15.05 -24.24
C ILE A 550 19.36 -16.49 -24.02
N GLY A 551 20.33 -16.68 -23.13
CA GLY A 551 20.84 -18.01 -22.77
C GLY A 551 19.75 -18.89 -22.16
N PHE A 552 18.90 -18.32 -21.30
CA PHE A 552 17.76 -19.01 -20.73
C PHE A 552 16.69 -19.33 -21.80
N ALA A 553 16.34 -18.36 -22.64
CA ALA A 553 15.37 -18.57 -23.72
C ALA A 553 15.81 -19.70 -24.67
N ARG A 554 17.11 -19.78 -24.97
CA ARG A 554 17.70 -20.86 -25.78
C ARG A 554 17.53 -22.25 -25.15
N GLU A 555 17.58 -22.34 -23.83
CA GLU A 555 17.54 -23.61 -23.10
C GLU A 555 16.13 -24.15 -22.91
N VAL A 556 15.14 -23.27 -22.66
CA VAL A 556 13.78 -23.70 -22.25
C VAL A 556 12.68 -23.47 -23.27
N ALA A 557 12.84 -22.55 -24.22
CA ALA A 557 11.73 -22.18 -25.10
C ALA A 557 11.56 -23.19 -26.24
N ASP A 558 10.31 -23.50 -26.58
CA ASP A 558 9.96 -24.21 -27.81
C ASP A 558 9.86 -23.23 -28.98
N THR A 559 9.43 -22.00 -28.69
CA THR A 559 9.21 -20.93 -29.68
C THR A 559 9.75 -19.60 -29.15
N VAL A 560 10.45 -18.86 -30.01
CA VAL A 560 10.92 -17.50 -29.75
C VAL A 560 10.16 -16.54 -30.65
N VAL A 561 9.63 -15.47 -30.07
CA VAL A 561 8.92 -14.37 -30.75
C VAL A 561 9.75 -13.10 -30.58
N PHE A 562 10.18 -12.49 -31.67
CA PHE A 562 10.84 -11.19 -31.68
C PHE A 562 9.83 -10.08 -31.99
N MET A 563 9.69 -9.13 -31.06
CA MET A 563 8.79 -7.98 -31.20
C MET A 563 9.56 -6.67 -31.27
N GLU A 564 9.16 -5.79 -32.20
CA GLU A 564 9.66 -4.42 -32.33
C GLU A 564 8.53 -3.49 -32.77
N GLY A 565 8.46 -2.29 -32.19
CA GLY A 565 7.49 -1.26 -32.62
C GLY A 565 6.02 -1.67 -32.54
N GLY A 566 5.64 -2.57 -31.64
CA GLY A 566 4.26 -3.03 -31.53
C GLY A 566 3.83 -4.09 -32.56
N HIS A 567 4.79 -4.70 -33.25
CA HIS A 567 4.57 -5.78 -34.22
C HIS A 567 5.38 -7.03 -33.85
N VAL A 568 4.89 -8.20 -34.28
CA VAL A 568 5.68 -9.44 -34.33
C VAL A 568 6.48 -9.42 -35.62
N ILE A 569 7.80 -9.37 -35.50
CA ILE A 569 8.71 -9.24 -36.64
C ILE A 569 9.19 -10.61 -37.12
N GLU A 570 9.47 -11.52 -36.20
CA GLU A 570 9.94 -12.88 -36.51
C GLU A 570 9.52 -13.85 -35.41
N THR A 571 9.10 -15.05 -35.79
CA THR A 571 8.71 -16.13 -34.86
C THR A 571 9.22 -17.46 -35.38
N GLY A 572 9.79 -18.28 -34.49
CA GLY A 572 10.32 -19.59 -34.88
C GLY A 572 10.94 -20.35 -33.72
N ALA A 573 11.53 -21.51 -34.00
CA ALA A 573 12.28 -22.28 -33.01
C ALA A 573 13.51 -21.47 -32.51
N PRO A 574 13.94 -21.63 -31.25
CA PRO A 574 15.09 -20.89 -30.71
C PRO A 574 16.36 -21.04 -31.55
N ALA A 575 16.61 -22.24 -32.08
CA ALA A 575 17.77 -22.49 -32.92
C ALA A 575 17.77 -21.66 -34.22
N GLN A 576 16.59 -21.37 -34.79
CA GLN A 576 16.45 -20.54 -35.97
C GLN A 576 16.56 -19.06 -35.59
N ILE A 577 15.75 -18.59 -34.65
CA ILE A 577 15.70 -17.15 -34.32
C ILE A 577 17.00 -16.65 -33.69
N LEU A 578 17.63 -17.44 -32.80
CA LEU A 578 18.77 -17.00 -32.01
C LEU A 578 20.13 -17.26 -32.67
N ASN A 579 20.22 -18.17 -33.64
CA ASN A 579 21.48 -18.48 -34.33
C ASN A 579 21.48 -18.03 -35.80
N ASP A 580 20.35 -18.16 -36.50
CA ASP A 580 20.21 -17.82 -37.93
C ASP A 580 18.93 -16.96 -38.17
N PRO A 581 18.90 -15.73 -37.62
CA PRO A 581 17.77 -14.82 -37.78
C PRO A 581 17.62 -14.40 -39.25
N ARG A 582 16.42 -14.60 -39.79
CA ARG A 582 16.08 -14.26 -41.19
C ARG A 582 15.80 -12.78 -41.34
N HIS A 583 15.20 -12.13 -40.33
CA HIS A 583 14.83 -10.73 -40.43
C HIS A 583 16.01 -9.80 -40.04
N PRO A 584 16.32 -8.76 -40.85
CA PRO A 584 17.46 -7.86 -40.57
C PRO A 584 17.40 -7.19 -39.20
N ARG A 585 16.20 -6.84 -38.72
CA ARG A 585 16.00 -6.26 -37.39
C ARG A 585 16.32 -7.23 -36.25
N THR A 586 15.87 -8.48 -36.35
CA THR A 586 16.18 -9.53 -35.37
C THR A 586 17.69 -9.72 -35.27
N ARG A 587 18.38 -9.79 -36.42
CA ARG A 587 19.84 -9.89 -36.48
C ARG A 587 20.53 -8.70 -35.81
N ALA A 588 20.08 -7.49 -36.11
CA ALA A 588 20.65 -6.27 -35.53
C ALA A 588 20.42 -6.14 -34.02
N PHE A 589 19.29 -6.64 -33.51
CA PHE A 589 19.02 -6.71 -32.07
C PHE A 589 19.93 -7.74 -31.39
N LEU A 590 19.96 -8.97 -31.92
CA LEU A 590 20.76 -10.05 -31.33
C LEU A 590 22.25 -9.73 -31.32
N ALA A 591 22.79 -9.09 -32.37
CA ALA A 591 24.20 -8.67 -32.42
C ALA A 591 24.60 -7.62 -31.37
N LYS A 592 23.64 -7.00 -30.68
CA LYS A 592 23.90 -6.06 -29.58
C LYS A 592 23.80 -6.71 -28.20
N VAL A 593 23.14 -7.86 -28.10
CA VAL A 593 22.76 -8.51 -26.84
C VAL A 593 23.53 -9.83 -26.63
N LEU A 594 23.94 -10.48 -27.72
CA LEU A 594 24.89 -11.58 -27.80
C LEU A 594 26.25 -11.03 -28.22
#